data_AF-A0A7C5BWQ3-F1
#
_entry.id   AF-A0A7C5BWQ3-F1
#
_cell.length_a   1.000
_cell.length_b   1.000
_cell.length_c   1.000
_cell.angle_alpha   90.00
_cell.angle_beta   90.00
_cell.angle_gamma   90.00
#
_symmetry.space_group_name_H-M   'P 1'
#
loop_
_entity.id
_entity.type
_entity.pdbx_description
1 polymer ?
#
loop_
_entity_poly.entity_id
_entity_poly.type
_entity_poly.pdbx_seq_one_letter_code
_entity_poly.pdbx_strand_id
1 'polypeptide(L)'
;QLSGRGAEACRAGDYDAARRAVEQATRLADFREKVKSLKKEWELLSAGQPTRARASRRRRPERLARGLRTPEEAFRIPILESLVELGGQAQAAKVLELVEQKMKNVLNAFDYKPLPSTPGTIRWRNTAQWCRLTLVREGLLKPDSPQGIWEISDAGRKYLEDSKDKSPDG
;
A
#
# COMPACT_ATOMS: atom_id res chain seq x y z
N GLN A 1 -45.89 -5.80 -62.15
CA GLN A 1 -45.97 -6.73 -61.01
C GLN A 1 -44.73 -6.53 -60.15
N LEU A 2 -44.86 -5.96 -58.94
CA LEU A 2 -43.90 -6.09 -57.82
C LEU A 2 -44.42 -5.33 -56.56
N SER A 3 -45.73 -5.32 -56.34
CA SER A 3 -46.31 -4.89 -55.06
C SER A 3 -46.53 -6.15 -54.22
N GLY A 4 -45.48 -6.67 -53.59
CA GLY A 4 -45.68 -7.91 -52.82
C GLY A 4 -44.51 -8.52 -52.06
N ARG A 5 -43.29 -7.95 -52.03
CA ARG A 5 -42.16 -8.63 -51.34
C ARG A 5 -41.28 -7.77 -50.44
N GLY A 6 -41.59 -6.49 -50.24
CA GLY A 6 -40.81 -5.61 -49.36
C GLY A 6 -41.30 -5.50 -47.91
N ALA A 7 -42.56 -5.86 -47.62
CA ALA A 7 -43.21 -5.54 -46.33
C ALA A 7 -43.18 -6.66 -45.27
N GLU A 8 -42.56 -7.81 -45.58
CA GLU A 8 -42.47 -8.97 -44.66
C GLU A 8 -41.04 -9.27 -44.17
N ALA A 9 -39.99 -8.72 -44.79
CA ALA A 9 -38.60 -8.94 -44.34
C ALA A 9 -38.12 -7.96 -43.25
N CYS A 10 -38.73 -6.77 -43.15
CA CYS A 10 -38.32 -5.77 -42.15
C CYS A 10 -38.91 -6.01 -40.74
N ARG A 11 -39.99 -6.79 -40.62
CA ARG A 11 -40.56 -7.12 -39.31
C ARG A 11 -39.77 -8.21 -38.60
N ALA A 12 -39.36 -9.27 -39.31
CA ALA A 12 -38.64 -10.41 -38.73
C ALA A 12 -37.26 -10.05 -38.14
N GLY A 13 -36.52 -9.11 -38.75
CA GLY A 13 -35.18 -8.72 -38.29
C GLY A 13 -35.15 -8.00 -36.94
N ASP A 14 -36.19 -7.20 -36.64
CA ASP A 14 -36.29 -6.46 -35.37
C ASP A 14 -36.80 -7.33 -34.22
N TYR A 15 -37.64 -8.33 -34.50
CA TYR A 15 -38.12 -9.26 -33.45
C TYR A 15 -37.01 -10.11 -32.86
N ASP A 16 -36.04 -10.56 -33.66
CA ASP A 16 -34.91 -11.35 -33.17
C ASP A 16 -33.96 -10.51 -32.30
N ALA A 17 -33.75 -9.24 -32.66
CA ALA A 17 -32.96 -8.31 -31.84
C ALA A 17 -33.67 -7.99 -30.52
N ALA A 18 -34.98 -7.73 -30.56
CA ALA A 18 -35.80 -7.51 -29.37
C ALA A 18 -35.82 -8.74 -28.46
N ARG A 19 -35.93 -9.95 -29.03
CA ARG A 19 -35.92 -11.22 -28.28
C ARG A 19 -34.58 -11.44 -27.57
N ARG A 20 -33.45 -11.18 -28.23
CA ARG A 20 -32.12 -11.25 -27.61
C ARG A 20 -31.96 -10.22 -26.48
N ALA A 21 -32.47 -9.00 -26.65
CA ALA A 21 -32.39 -7.97 -25.61
C ALA A 21 -33.22 -8.33 -24.37
N VAL A 22 -34.42 -8.89 -24.55
CA VAL A 22 -35.26 -9.39 -23.46
C VAL A 22 -34.58 -10.55 -22.75
N GLU A 23 -34.00 -11.50 -23.48
CA GLU A 23 -33.31 -12.64 -22.88
C GLU A 23 -32.09 -12.22 -22.04
N GLN A 24 -31.32 -11.22 -22.49
CA GLN A 24 -30.23 -10.63 -21.71
C GLN A 24 -30.73 -9.91 -20.46
N ALA A 25 -31.85 -9.16 -20.58
CA ALA A 25 -32.47 -8.49 -19.43
C ALA A 25 -32.97 -9.50 -18.38
N THR A 26 -33.56 -10.63 -18.82
CA THR A 26 -33.97 -11.71 -17.93
C THR A 26 -32.78 -12.36 -17.23
N ARG A 27 -31.70 -12.68 -17.97
CA ARG A 27 -30.48 -13.25 -17.38
C ARG A 27 -29.84 -12.32 -16.35
N LEU A 28 -29.84 -11.02 -16.59
CA LEU A 28 -29.35 -10.02 -15.63
C LEU A 28 -30.24 -9.91 -14.39
N ALA A 29 -31.56 -10.00 -14.56
CA ALA A 29 -32.50 -10.00 -13.45
C ALA A 29 -32.30 -11.24 -12.56
N ASP A 30 -32.16 -12.43 -13.15
CA ASP A 30 -31.91 -13.68 -12.44
C ASP A 30 -30.56 -13.66 -11.72
N PHE A 31 -29.52 -13.11 -12.35
CA PHE A 31 -28.21 -12.94 -11.71
C PHE A 31 -28.28 -11.97 -10.53
N ARG A 32 -29.03 -10.87 -10.64
CA ARG A 32 -29.22 -9.92 -9.55
C ARG A 32 -29.92 -10.56 -8.35
N GLU A 33 -30.91 -11.43 -8.59
CA GLU A 33 -31.57 -12.17 -7.50
C GLU A 33 -30.63 -13.20 -6.85
N LYS A 34 -29.76 -13.86 -7.63
CA LYS A 34 -28.69 -14.73 -7.07
C LYS A 34 -27.72 -13.94 -6.20
N VAL A 35 -27.27 -12.76 -6.64
CA VAL A 35 -26.40 -11.88 -5.83
C VAL A 35 -27.08 -11.43 -4.54
N LYS A 36 -28.38 -11.12 -4.58
CA LYS A 36 -29.15 -10.79 -3.37
C LYS A 36 -29.28 -11.98 -2.42
N SER A 37 -29.53 -13.19 -2.94
CA SER A 37 -29.58 -14.41 -2.12
C SER A 37 -28.24 -14.67 -1.46
N LEU A 38 -27.14 -14.63 -2.22
CA LEU A 38 -25.79 -14.82 -1.71
C LEU A 38 -25.42 -13.75 -0.67
N LYS A 39 -25.83 -12.50 -0.87
CA LYS A 39 -25.64 -11.44 0.14
C LYS A 39 -26.40 -11.76 1.43
N LYS A 40 -27.64 -12.23 1.33
CA LYS A 40 -28.47 -12.61 2.49
C LYS A 40 -27.88 -13.83 3.21
N GLU A 41 -27.42 -14.83 2.47
CA GLU A 41 -26.72 -16.00 3.00
C GLU A 41 -25.42 -15.59 3.69
N TRP A 42 -24.64 -14.68 3.09
CA TRP A 42 -23.45 -14.11 3.70
C TRP A 42 -23.77 -13.33 4.98
N GLU A 43 -24.83 -12.53 5.00
CA GLU A 43 -25.30 -11.81 6.18
C GLU A 43 -25.72 -12.78 7.30
N LEU A 44 -26.43 -13.86 6.97
CA LEU A 44 -26.83 -14.92 7.91
C LEU A 44 -25.62 -15.71 8.47
N LEU A 45 -24.64 -16.04 7.63
CA LEU A 45 -23.39 -16.69 8.06
C LEU A 45 -22.52 -15.76 8.92
N SER A 46 -22.51 -14.46 8.60
CA SER A 46 -21.76 -13.44 9.37
C SER A 46 -22.42 -13.08 10.70
N ALA A 47 -23.74 -13.27 10.82
CA ALA A 47 -24.49 -13.05 12.06
C ALA A 47 -24.16 -14.09 13.17
N GLY A 48 -23.39 -15.13 12.85
CA GLY A 48 -22.95 -16.18 13.77
C GLY A 48 -21.71 -15.86 14.61
N GLN A 49 -21.12 -14.67 14.52
CA GLN A 49 -20.09 -14.23 15.48
C GLN A 49 -20.65 -13.11 16.37
N PRO A 50 -20.68 -13.27 17.71
CA PRO A 50 -20.93 -12.14 18.59
C PRO A 50 -19.69 -11.24 18.52
N THR A 51 -19.67 -10.30 17.58
CA THR A 51 -18.74 -9.18 17.64
C THR A 51 -19.03 -8.48 18.96
N ARG A 52 -18.04 -8.40 19.85
CA ARG A 52 -18.08 -7.60 21.07
C ARG A 52 -18.29 -6.12 20.68
N ALA A 53 -19.53 -5.76 20.40
CA ALA A 53 -19.97 -4.41 20.11
C ALA A 53 -20.15 -3.67 21.44
N ARG A 54 -19.03 -3.41 22.12
CA ARG A 54 -18.90 -2.34 23.12
C ARG A 54 -17.43 -2.05 23.41
N ALA A 55 -16.75 -1.46 22.43
CA ALA A 55 -15.61 -0.61 22.69
C ALA A 55 -15.65 0.51 21.65
N SER A 56 -15.92 1.73 22.14
CA SER A 56 -15.92 3.04 21.48
C SER A 56 -15.72 3.10 19.96
N ARG A 57 -16.55 3.90 19.28
CA ARG A 57 -16.06 4.69 18.13
C ARG A 57 -14.82 5.46 18.61
N ARG A 58 -13.65 4.84 18.53
CA ARG A 58 -12.37 5.53 18.71
C ARG A 58 -12.41 6.61 17.65
N ARG A 59 -12.51 7.87 18.08
CA ARG A 59 -12.27 9.03 17.21
C ARG A 59 -11.01 8.69 16.44
N ARG A 60 -11.11 8.52 15.11
CA ARG A 60 -9.91 8.29 14.30
C ARG A 60 -9.00 9.46 14.64
N PRO A 61 -7.78 9.21 15.16
CA PRO A 61 -6.89 10.30 15.52
C PRO A 61 -6.72 11.16 14.28
N GLU A 62 -6.95 12.46 14.46
CA GLU A 62 -6.88 13.44 13.39
C GLU A 62 -5.53 13.29 12.70
N ARG A 63 -5.53 13.24 11.36
CA ARG A 63 -4.29 13.09 10.61
C ARG A 63 -3.43 14.31 10.91
N LEU A 64 -2.19 14.07 11.33
CA LEU A 64 -1.22 15.13 11.58
C LEU A 64 -1.10 16.01 10.32
N ALA A 65 -0.98 17.32 10.48
CA ALA A 65 -0.77 18.22 9.36
C ALA A 65 0.49 17.81 8.56
N ARG A 66 0.43 17.95 7.24
CA ARG A 66 1.55 17.60 6.34
C ARG A 66 2.77 18.49 6.68
N GLY A 67 3.97 17.91 6.59
CA GLY A 67 5.24 18.63 6.79
C GLY A 67 5.77 18.69 8.23
N LEU A 68 5.01 18.26 9.24
CA LEU A 68 5.48 18.29 10.64
C LEU A 68 6.48 17.18 11.00
N ARG A 69 6.55 16.11 10.21
CA ARG A 69 7.44 14.96 10.44
C ARG A 69 8.59 14.99 9.46
N THR A 70 9.72 14.44 9.89
CA THR A 70 10.84 14.18 8.98
C THR A 70 10.36 13.30 7.81
N PRO A 71 10.54 13.73 6.55
CA PRO A 71 10.10 12.99 5.39
C PRO A 71 10.89 11.69 5.25
N GLU A 72 10.30 10.69 4.60
CA GLU A 72 10.95 9.39 4.34
C GLU A 72 12.29 9.54 3.61
N GLU A 73 12.36 10.43 2.62
CA GLU A 73 13.55 10.70 1.81
C GLU A 73 14.79 11.03 2.66
N ALA A 74 14.60 11.75 3.77
CA ALA A 74 15.70 12.14 4.66
C ALA A 74 16.36 10.94 5.37
N PHE A 75 15.72 9.77 5.40
CA PHE A 75 16.26 8.55 6.02
C PHE A 75 17.13 7.73 5.06
N ARG A 76 17.14 8.03 3.74
CA ARG A 76 17.84 7.20 2.75
C ARG A 76 19.33 7.14 3.00
N ILE A 77 20.00 8.29 3.04
CA ILE A 77 21.44 8.39 3.25
C ILE A 77 21.84 7.81 4.62
N PRO A 78 21.19 8.19 5.75
CA PRO A 78 21.50 7.61 7.05
C PRO A 78 21.39 6.07 7.09
N ILE A 79 20.38 5.48 6.45
CA ILE A 79 20.23 4.01 6.41
C ILE A 79 21.37 3.36 5.63
N LEU A 80 21.71 3.89 4.45
CA LEU A 80 22.78 3.35 3.61
C LEU A 80 24.14 3.47 4.30
N GLU A 81 24.44 4.62 4.90
CA GLU A 81 25.66 4.83 5.69
C GLU A 81 25.74 3.85 6.86
N SER A 82 24.66 3.71 7.64
CA SER A 82 24.61 2.79 8.77
C SER A 82 24.88 1.35 8.35
N LEU A 83 24.34 0.92 7.21
CA LEU A 83 24.62 -0.42 6.69
C LEU A 83 26.08 -0.58 6.28
N VAL A 84 26.67 0.40 5.59
CA VAL A 84 28.09 0.36 5.22
C VAL A 84 28.99 0.31 6.46
N GLU A 85 28.72 1.17 7.46
CA GLU A 85 29.46 1.22 8.73
C GLU A 85 29.36 -0.09 9.52
N LEU A 86 28.22 -0.79 9.42
CA LEU A 86 28.00 -2.09 10.06
C LEU A 86 28.50 -3.28 9.22
N GLY A 87 29.29 -3.04 8.17
CA GLY A 87 29.90 -4.10 7.35
C GLY A 87 29.04 -4.60 6.20
N GLY A 88 27.98 -3.88 5.85
CA GLY A 88 27.10 -4.15 4.71
C GLY A 88 25.80 -4.87 5.04
N GLN A 89 25.75 -5.59 6.16
CA GLN A 89 24.55 -6.28 6.65
C GLN A 89 24.48 -6.23 8.17
N ALA A 90 23.30 -6.02 8.71
CA ALA A 90 23.10 -5.99 10.16
C ALA A 90 21.65 -6.22 10.56
N GLN A 91 21.44 -6.51 11.85
CA GLN A 91 20.11 -6.53 12.43
C GLN A 91 19.45 -5.16 12.29
N ALA A 92 18.18 -5.14 11.87
CA ALA A 92 17.41 -3.92 11.67
C ALA A 92 17.38 -3.05 12.92
N ALA A 93 17.32 -3.64 14.12
CA ALA A 93 17.43 -2.91 15.38
C ALA A 93 18.74 -2.11 15.48
N LYS A 94 19.87 -2.74 15.11
CA LYS A 94 21.18 -2.10 15.16
C LYS A 94 21.35 -1.00 14.12
N VAL A 95 20.82 -1.21 12.91
CA VAL A 95 20.79 -0.18 11.87
C VAL A 95 19.98 1.03 12.36
N LEU A 96 18.80 0.79 12.95
CA LEU A 96 17.94 1.87 13.45
C LEU A 96 18.61 2.68 14.57
N GLU A 97 19.33 2.04 15.50
CA GLU A 97 20.10 2.76 16.53
C GLU A 97 21.09 3.76 15.92
N LEU A 98 21.83 3.33 14.90
CA LEU A 98 22.84 4.16 14.24
C LEU A 98 22.20 5.27 13.38
N VAL A 99 21.08 4.98 12.72
CA VAL A 99 20.26 5.96 12.01
C VAL A 99 19.76 7.05 12.97
N GLU A 100 19.28 6.67 14.16
CA GLU A 100 18.84 7.62 15.19
C GLU A 100 19.98 8.56 15.61
N GLN A 101 21.18 8.02 15.82
CA GLN A 101 22.36 8.81 16.16
C GLN A 101 22.74 9.80 15.05
N LYS A 102 22.74 9.36 13.79
CA LYS A 102 23.03 10.20 12.62
C LYS A 102 21.99 11.30 12.41
N MET A 103 20.73 11.00 12.67
CA MET A 103 19.61 11.91 12.44
C MET A 103 19.22 12.73 13.68
N LYS A 104 19.99 12.69 14.77
CA LYS A 104 19.66 13.38 16.04
C LYS A 104 19.33 14.88 15.88
N ASN A 105 19.95 15.54 14.90
CA ASN A 105 19.77 16.97 14.62
C ASN A 105 18.67 17.24 13.58
N VAL A 106 18.11 16.20 12.97
CA VAL A 106 17.08 16.26 11.92
C VAL A 106 15.72 15.85 12.49
N LEU A 107 15.70 14.78 13.31
CA LEU A 107 14.49 14.27 13.93
C LEU A 107 13.92 15.30 14.91
N ASN A 108 12.60 15.45 14.89
CA ASN A 108 11.91 16.41 15.73
C ASN A 108 10.96 15.73 16.74
N ALA A 109 10.36 16.52 17.63
CA ALA A 109 9.48 16.00 18.68
C ALA A 109 8.27 15.20 18.16
N PHE A 110 7.82 15.41 16.92
CA PHE A 110 6.73 14.62 16.33
C PHE A 110 7.16 13.23 15.88
N ASP A 111 8.43 13.06 15.55
CA ASP A 111 9.04 11.82 15.06
C ASP A 111 9.26 10.81 16.21
N TYR A 112 9.48 11.32 17.43
CA TYR A 112 9.59 10.52 18.65
C TYR A 112 8.25 10.13 19.28
N LYS A 113 7.13 10.66 18.79
CA LYS A 113 5.81 10.27 19.31
C LYS A 113 5.46 8.84 18.92
N PRO A 114 4.70 8.12 19.77
CA PRO A 114 4.18 6.81 19.42
C PRO A 114 3.18 6.89 18.25
N LEU A 115 3.02 5.77 17.54
CA LEU A 115 1.96 5.62 16.57
C LEU A 115 0.61 5.47 17.28
N PRO A 116 -0.44 6.22 16.89
CA PRO A 116 -1.77 6.08 17.50
C PRO A 116 -2.38 4.68 17.36
N SER A 117 -2.04 3.97 16.28
CA SER A 117 -2.49 2.59 16.03
C SER A 117 -1.73 1.57 16.87
N THR A 118 -0.43 1.80 17.11
CA THR A 118 0.48 0.88 17.78
C THR A 118 1.38 1.67 18.74
N PRO A 119 0.93 1.91 19.98
CA PRO A 119 1.63 2.80 20.91
C PRO A 119 3.06 2.37 21.26
N GLY A 120 3.38 1.08 21.11
CA GLY A 120 4.75 0.56 21.31
C GLY A 120 5.73 0.88 20.19
N THR A 121 5.29 1.46 19.07
CA THR A 121 6.14 1.79 17.93
C THR A 121 6.30 3.30 17.78
N ILE A 122 7.56 3.76 17.76
CA ILE A 122 7.92 5.17 17.54
C ILE A 122 7.77 5.51 16.05
N ARG A 123 7.22 6.69 15.74
CA ARG A 123 6.90 7.10 14.36
C ARG A 123 8.10 7.10 13.43
N TRP A 124 9.26 7.60 13.85
CA TRP A 124 10.45 7.65 13.00
C TRP A 124 10.97 6.26 12.65
N ARG A 125 10.91 5.30 13.58
CA ARG A 125 11.27 3.90 13.31
C ARG A 125 10.38 3.31 12.22
N ASN A 126 9.08 3.59 12.29
CA ASN A 126 8.17 3.20 11.22
C ASN A 126 8.48 3.92 9.90
N THR A 127 8.80 5.22 9.90
CA THR A 127 9.24 5.93 8.69
C THR A 127 10.48 5.28 8.07
N ALA A 128 11.49 4.95 8.88
CA ALA A 128 12.72 4.30 8.42
C ALA A 128 12.44 2.91 7.83
N GLN A 129 11.49 2.16 8.39
CA GLN A 129 11.04 0.87 7.82
C GLN A 129 10.36 1.05 6.45
N TRP A 130 9.56 2.11 6.27
CA TRP A 130 9.00 2.47 4.95
C TRP A 130 10.11 2.84 3.97
N CYS A 131 11.07 3.66 4.39
CA CYS A 131 12.25 3.99 3.59
C CYS A 131 12.99 2.74 3.15
N ARG A 132 13.22 1.76 4.05
CA ARG A 132 13.82 0.48 3.66
C ARG A 132 13.03 -0.25 2.58
N LEU A 133 11.70 -0.29 2.69
CA LEU A 133 10.88 -0.92 1.66
C LEU A 133 11.04 -0.22 0.30
N THR A 134 11.09 1.11 0.29
CA THR A 134 11.36 1.91 -0.91
C THR A 134 12.75 1.61 -1.48
N LEU A 135 13.79 1.62 -0.64
CA LEU A 135 15.16 1.29 -1.03
C LEU A 135 15.29 -0.12 -1.61
N VAL A 136 14.55 -1.11 -1.08
CA VAL A 136 14.51 -2.46 -1.65
C VAL A 136 13.86 -2.48 -3.03
N ARG A 137 12.74 -1.75 -3.21
CA ARG A 137 12.05 -1.65 -4.50
C ARG A 137 12.90 -0.99 -5.57
N GLU A 138 13.74 -0.05 -5.17
CA GLU A 138 14.70 0.63 -6.04
C GLU A 138 15.99 -0.18 -6.25
N GLY A 139 16.13 -1.35 -5.60
CA GLY A 139 17.30 -2.21 -5.72
C GLY A 139 18.52 -1.72 -4.96
N LEU A 140 18.39 -0.76 -4.04
CA LEU A 140 19.48 -0.24 -3.23
C LEU A 140 19.76 -1.11 -2.00
N LEU A 141 18.75 -1.78 -1.46
CA LEU A 141 18.88 -2.84 -0.44
C LEU A 141 18.45 -4.18 -1.01
N LYS A 142 18.98 -5.29 -0.47
CA LYS A 142 18.62 -6.64 -0.92
C LYS A 142 17.21 -7.05 -0.46
N PRO A 143 16.38 -7.65 -1.34
CA PRO A 143 15.03 -8.09 -0.99
C PRO A 143 14.99 -9.41 -0.20
N ASP A 144 16.03 -10.23 -0.35
CA ASP A 144 16.13 -11.65 0.05
C ASP A 144 17.00 -11.88 1.29
N SER A 145 17.30 -10.82 2.06
CA SER A 145 18.02 -10.94 3.33
C SER A 145 17.22 -11.73 4.37
N PRO A 146 17.90 -12.41 5.32
CA PRO A 146 17.24 -13.12 6.42
C PRO A 146 16.30 -12.22 7.22
N GLN A 147 15.29 -12.82 7.86
CA GLN A 147 14.31 -12.09 8.65
C GLN A 147 15.00 -11.24 9.73
N GLY A 148 14.66 -9.94 9.77
CA GLY A 148 15.23 -9.00 10.73
C GLY A 148 16.62 -8.50 10.39
N ILE A 149 17.22 -8.96 9.28
CA ILE A 149 18.49 -8.45 8.75
C ILE A 149 18.20 -7.51 7.58
N TRP A 150 18.90 -6.39 7.56
CA TRP A 150 18.96 -5.48 6.42
C TRP A 150 20.34 -5.56 5.81
N GLU A 151 20.41 -5.54 4.48
CA GLU A 151 21.64 -5.66 3.73
C GLU A 151 21.64 -4.69 2.56
N ILE A 152 22.75 -3.96 2.39
CA ILE A 152 22.96 -3.05 1.28
C ILE A 152 23.37 -3.83 0.03
N SER A 153 22.85 -3.43 -1.13
CA SER A 153 23.31 -3.94 -2.42
C SER A 153 24.52 -3.15 -2.92
N ASP A 154 25.17 -3.64 -3.98
CA ASP A 154 26.23 -2.89 -4.66
C ASP A 154 25.70 -1.58 -5.28
N ALA A 155 24.48 -1.59 -5.80
CA ALA A 155 23.82 -0.38 -6.30
C ALA A 155 23.59 0.65 -5.18
N GLY A 156 23.26 0.19 -3.98
CA GLY A 156 23.13 1.03 -2.79
C GLY A 156 24.45 1.67 -2.36
N ARG A 157 25.56 0.93 -2.43
CA ARG A 157 26.90 1.47 -2.15
C ARG A 157 27.29 2.55 -3.16
N LYS A 158 27.10 2.26 -4.45
CA LYS A 158 27.35 3.22 -5.52
C LYS A 158 26.51 4.48 -5.38
N TYR A 159 25.22 4.33 -5.08
CA TYR A 159 24.33 5.47 -4.83
C TYR A 159 24.84 6.35 -3.68
N LEU A 160 25.36 5.74 -2.62
CA LEU A 160 25.91 6.48 -1.48
C LEU A 160 27.19 7.23 -1.84
N GLU A 161 28.07 6.62 -2.63
CA GLU A 161 29.29 7.27 -3.17
C GLU A 161 28.92 8.46 -4.07
N ASP A 162 28.05 8.25 -5.05
CA ASP A 162 27.58 9.30 -5.96
C ASP A 162 26.89 10.47 -5.23
N SER A 163 26.30 10.20 -4.06
CA SER A 163 25.65 11.22 -3.21
C SER A 163 26.67 12.07 -2.45
N LYS A 164 27.82 11.50 -2.09
CA LYS A 164 28.92 12.22 -1.42
C LYS A 164 29.63 13.14 -2.41
N ASP A 165 29.88 12.68 -3.63
CA ASP A 165 30.56 13.47 -4.67
C ASP A 165 29.76 14.70 -5.13
N LYS A 166 28.44 14.71 -4.92
CA LYS A 166 27.57 15.85 -5.23
C LYS A 166 27.48 16.89 -4.11
N SER A 167 28.09 16.63 -2.95
CA SER A 167 28.17 17.61 -1.87
C SER A 167 29.43 18.47 -2.09
N PRO A 168 29.30 19.80 -2.27
CA PRO A 168 30.42 20.66 -2.72
C PRO A 168 31.47 20.96 -1.64
N ASP A 169 31.44 20.30 -0.49
CA ASP A 169 32.36 20.49 0.64
C ASP A 169 33.32 19.29 0.83
N GLY A 170 33.69 18.62 -0.26
CA GLY A 170 34.82 17.68 -0.30
C GLY A 170 36.15 18.38 -0.50
#